data_AF-A0A1F8CMQ7-F1
#
_entry.id   AF-A0A1F8CMQ7-F1
#
_cell.length_a   1.000
_cell.length_b   1.000
_cell.length_c   1.000
_cell.angle_alpha   90.00
_cell.angle_beta   90.00
_cell.angle_gamma   90.00
#
_symmetry.space_group_name_H-M   'P 1'
#
loop_
_entity.id
_entity.type
_entity.pdbx_description
1 polymer ?
#
loop_
_entity_poly.entity_id
_entity_poly.type
_entity_poly.pdbx_seq_one_letter_code
_entity_poly.pdbx_strand_id
1 'polypeptide(L)'
;MGIIGEQTVNQFLCDLASANPTPGGGSVAALTGAMAASLCAMVARLTKKDSEVMTLAEGADVHRSDLLNLADRDTEAFDKVMVAYRSKDDGQVQFSLKEATQVPLATYLLSKKVEVLAHELVKRGNKNAVSDAKSAVYLSQASQKSDLANVEINLKSITDQAFVDSIRLQIGG
;
A
#
# COMPACT_ATOMS: atom_id res chain seq x y z
N MET A 1 9.36 -13.71 9.49
CA MET A 1 8.87 -12.51 10.19
C MET A 1 7.41 -12.76 10.60
N GLY A 2 6.92 -12.20 11.71
CA GLY A 2 5.50 -12.33 12.07
C GLY A 2 4.61 -11.43 11.20
N ILE A 3 3.31 -11.71 11.14
CA ILE A 3 2.30 -10.91 10.42
C ILE A 3 2.39 -9.45 10.90
N ILE A 4 2.65 -8.50 10.00
CA ILE A 4 2.85 -7.08 10.32
C ILE A 4 1.65 -6.52 11.06
N GLY A 5 0.44 -6.89 10.65
CA GLY A 5 -0.82 -6.47 11.28
C GLY A 5 -1.02 -6.92 12.73
N GLU A 6 -0.24 -7.90 13.20
CA GLU A 6 -0.32 -8.43 14.56
C GLU A 6 0.79 -7.92 15.47
N GLN A 7 1.73 -7.13 14.93
CA GLN A 7 2.84 -6.56 15.70
C GLN A 7 2.41 -5.31 16.46
N THR A 8 3.08 -5.04 17.58
CA THR A 8 3.02 -3.71 18.18
C THR A 8 3.73 -2.71 17.27
N VAL A 9 3.27 -1.45 17.26
CA VAL A 9 3.91 -0.37 16.49
C VAL A 9 5.40 -0.25 16.86
N ASN A 10 5.75 -0.39 18.14
CA ASN A 10 7.15 -0.32 18.57
C ASN A 10 7.99 -1.48 18.01
N GLN A 11 7.43 -2.70 17.98
CA GLN A 11 8.13 -3.84 17.40
C GLN A 11 8.38 -3.63 15.90
N PHE A 12 7.34 -3.24 15.15
CA PHE A 12 7.45 -2.97 13.72
C PHE A 12 8.52 -1.90 13.42
N LEU A 13 8.53 -0.79 14.19
CA LEU A 13 9.51 0.28 14.00
C LEU A 13 10.94 -0.15 14.36
N CYS A 14 11.13 -0.98 15.39
CA CYS A 14 12.42 -1.57 15.71
C CYS A 14 12.93 -2.47 14.59
N ASP A 15 12.05 -3.31 14.02
CA ASP A 15 12.40 -4.22 12.93
C ASP A 15 12.71 -3.44 11.63
N LEU A 16 11.91 -2.42 11.31
CA LEU A 16 12.13 -1.52 10.18
C LEU A 16 13.46 -0.75 10.28
N ALA A 17 13.86 -0.35 11.49
CA ALA A 17 15.11 0.36 11.72
C ALA A 17 16.34 -0.56 11.79
N SER A 18 16.15 -1.88 11.68
CA SER A 18 17.22 -2.86 11.78
C SER A 18 18.06 -2.95 10.49
N ALA A 19 19.14 -3.73 10.53
CA ALA A 19 19.94 -4.04 9.34
C ALA A 19 19.32 -5.16 8.47
N ASN A 20 18.17 -5.72 8.87
CA ASN A 20 17.48 -6.72 8.08
C ASN A 20 16.86 -6.07 6.83
N PRO A 21 16.82 -6.77 5.70
CA PRO A 21 16.27 -6.21 4.47
C PRO A 21 14.73 -6.09 4.48
N THR A 22 14.05 -6.75 5.43
CA THR A 22 12.60 -6.71 5.62
C THR A 22 12.26 -6.45 7.10
N PRO A 23 11.22 -5.66 7.41
CA PRO A 23 10.31 -4.98 6.48
C PRO A 23 10.97 -3.78 5.78
N GLY A 24 10.51 -3.47 4.57
CA GLY A 24 11.07 -2.42 3.73
C GLY A 24 10.11 -1.27 3.43
N GLY A 25 10.47 -0.43 2.46
CA GLY A 25 9.68 0.73 2.04
C GLY A 25 8.29 0.37 1.48
N GLY A 26 8.14 -0.78 0.81
CA GLY A 26 6.84 -1.26 0.31
C GLY A 26 5.89 -1.64 1.45
N SER A 27 6.37 -2.41 2.43
CA SER A 27 5.60 -2.69 3.66
C SER A 27 5.16 -1.41 4.39
N VAL A 28 6.03 -0.40 4.48
CA VAL A 28 5.68 0.91 5.08
C VAL A 28 4.65 1.66 4.25
N ALA A 29 4.77 1.64 2.92
CA ALA A 29 3.81 2.28 2.03
C ALA A 29 2.41 1.67 2.17
N ALA A 30 2.34 0.34 2.25
CA ALA A 30 1.11 -0.41 2.47
C ALA A 30 0.48 -0.11 3.84
N LEU A 31 1.28 -0.12 4.91
CA LEU A 31 0.81 0.27 6.25
C LEU A 31 0.32 1.73 6.29
N THR A 32 1.00 2.63 5.57
CA THR A 32 0.59 4.03 5.44
C THR A 32 -0.77 4.17 4.77
N GLY A 33 -1.00 3.40 3.69
CA GLY A 33 -2.31 3.31 3.05
C GLY A 33 -3.38 2.74 3.99
N ALA A 34 -3.05 1.70 4.76
CA ALA A 34 -3.97 1.12 5.74
C ALA A 34 -4.35 2.11 6.85
N MET A 35 -3.40 2.95 7.32
CA MET A 35 -3.70 4.05 8.24
C MET A 35 -4.63 5.09 7.62
N ALA A 36 -4.41 5.46 6.35
CA ALA A 36 -5.30 6.37 5.62
C ALA A 36 -6.73 5.81 5.50
N ALA A 37 -6.85 4.52 5.15
CA ALA A 37 -8.14 3.84 5.07
C ALA A 37 -8.84 3.76 6.45
N SER A 38 -8.06 3.53 7.52
CA SER A 38 -8.58 3.53 8.90
C SER A 38 -9.17 4.88 9.31
N LEU A 39 -8.49 5.99 8.95
CA LEU A 39 -9.01 7.34 9.15
C LEU A 39 -10.30 7.57 8.35
N CYS A 40 -10.35 7.11 7.09
CA CYS A 40 -11.57 7.19 6.27
C CYS A 40 -12.74 6.47 6.96
N ALA A 41 -12.51 5.23 7.40
CA ALA A 41 -13.52 4.45 8.08
C ALA A 41 -13.99 5.11 9.39
N MET A 42 -13.08 5.73 10.15
CA MET A 42 -13.43 6.49 11.35
C MET A 42 -14.32 7.68 11.02
N VAL A 43 -13.92 8.52 10.07
CA VAL A 43 -14.69 9.74 9.69
C VAL A 43 -16.07 9.36 9.14
N ALA A 44 -16.15 8.32 8.30
CA ALA A 44 -17.42 7.80 7.78
C ALA A 44 -18.39 7.44 8.92
N ARG A 45 -17.93 6.64 9.90
CA ARG A 45 -18.75 6.25 11.07
C ARG A 45 -19.15 7.43 11.96
N LEU A 46 -18.31 8.46 12.04
CA LEU A 46 -18.63 9.68 12.81
C LEU A 46 -19.68 10.57 12.12
N THR A 47 -20.06 10.30 10.86
CA THR A 47 -20.97 11.13 10.06
C THR A 47 -22.44 10.74 10.26
N LYS A 48 -22.98 11.00 11.45
CA LYS A 48 -24.31 10.53 11.91
C LYS A 48 -25.55 10.97 11.09
N LYS A 49 -25.42 11.95 10.18
CA LYS A 49 -26.56 12.57 9.48
C LYS A 49 -26.62 12.26 7.98
N ASP A 50 -25.64 11.51 7.46
CA ASP A 50 -25.57 11.13 6.05
C ASP A 50 -25.36 9.61 5.99
N SER A 51 -26.47 8.88 5.80
CA SER A 51 -26.44 7.42 5.77
C SER A 51 -25.61 6.88 4.61
N GLU A 52 -25.56 7.58 3.47
CA GLU A 52 -24.71 7.18 2.35
C GLU A 52 -23.24 7.28 2.73
N VAL A 53 -22.82 8.38 3.37
CA VAL A 53 -21.44 8.53 3.84
C VAL A 53 -21.09 7.47 4.88
N MET A 54 -22.02 7.09 5.75
CA MET A 54 -21.78 6.01 6.71
C MET A 54 -21.47 4.67 6.02
N THR A 55 -22.11 4.36 4.88
CA THR A 55 -21.84 3.12 4.13
C THR A 55 -20.42 3.07 3.54
N LEU A 56 -19.73 4.21 3.41
CA LEU A 56 -18.34 4.25 2.96
C LEU A 56 -17.37 3.57 3.95
N ALA A 57 -17.77 3.40 5.21
CA ALA A 57 -16.95 2.78 6.23
C ALA A 57 -16.56 1.34 5.87
N GLU A 58 -17.49 0.56 5.30
CA GLU A 58 -17.25 -0.84 4.93
C GLU A 58 -16.21 -0.94 3.80
N GLY A 59 -16.32 -0.08 2.78
CA GLY A 59 -15.33 0.00 1.71
C GLY A 59 -13.94 0.40 2.23
N ALA A 60 -13.89 1.33 3.17
CA ALA A 60 -12.64 1.73 3.82
C ALA A 60 -12.05 0.60 4.69
N ASP A 61 -12.87 -0.20 5.37
CA ASP A 61 -12.40 -1.36 6.14
C ASP A 61 -11.82 -2.46 5.25
N VAL A 62 -12.45 -2.70 4.10
CA VAL A 62 -11.93 -3.64 3.08
C VAL A 62 -10.56 -3.16 2.59
N HIS A 63 -10.44 -1.90 2.18
CA HIS A 63 -9.15 -1.35 1.75
C HIS A 63 -8.09 -1.40 2.83
N ARG A 64 -8.45 -1.11 4.10
CA ARG A 64 -7.53 -1.26 5.23
C ARG A 64 -7.00 -2.69 5.35
N SER A 65 -7.88 -3.69 5.28
CA SER A 65 -7.50 -5.10 5.36
C SER A 65 -6.61 -5.52 4.20
N ASP A 66 -6.98 -5.14 2.98
CA ASP A 66 -6.21 -5.46 1.76
C ASP A 66 -4.81 -4.83 1.80
N LEU A 67 -4.71 -3.57 2.22
CA LEU A 67 -3.43 -2.87 2.36
C LEU A 67 -2.55 -3.48 3.45
N LEU A 68 -3.14 -3.94 4.56
CA LEU A 68 -2.39 -4.63 5.61
C LEU A 68 -1.83 -5.96 5.11
N ASN A 69 -2.64 -6.72 4.35
CA ASN A 69 -2.17 -7.95 3.70
C ASN A 69 -1.06 -7.70 2.68
N LEU A 70 -1.14 -6.59 1.93
CA LEU A 70 -0.09 -6.20 0.99
C LEU A 70 1.24 -5.86 1.69
N ALA A 71 1.20 -5.37 2.93
CA ALA A 71 2.42 -5.13 3.70
C ALA A 71 3.20 -6.43 3.97
N ASP A 72 2.48 -7.50 4.31
CA ASP A 72 3.05 -8.84 4.50
C ASP A 72 3.56 -9.41 3.17
N ARG A 73 2.74 -9.29 2.12
CA ARG A 73 3.09 -9.77 0.77
C ARG A 73 4.33 -9.10 0.20
N ASP A 74 4.60 -7.84 0.55
CA ASP A 74 5.82 -7.13 0.12
C ASP A 74 7.07 -7.81 0.69
N THR A 75 7.04 -8.17 1.98
CA THR A 75 8.12 -8.92 2.64
C THR A 75 8.31 -10.29 1.99
N GLU A 76 7.22 -11.03 1.75
CA GLU A 76 7.29 -12.35 1.09
C GLU A 76 7.82 -12.28 -0.35
N ALA A 77 7.40 -11.25 -1.11
CA ALA A 77 7.82 -11.06 -2.49
C ALA A 77 9.31 -10.70 -2.56
N PHE A 78 9.79 -9.84 -1.65
CA PHE A 78 11.20 -9.51 -1.55
C PHE A 78 12.04 -10.75 -1.25
N ASP A 79 11.63 -11.58 -0.28
CA ASP A 79 12.34 -12.81 0.07
C ASP A 79 12.45 -13.77 -1.14
N LYS A 80 11.39 -13.89 -1.95
CA LYS A 80 11.40 -14.70 -3.19
C LYS A 80 12.37 -14.16 -4.23
N VAL A 81 12.44 -12.84 -4.41
CA VAL A 81 13.42 -12.20 -5.31
C VAL A 81 14.85 -12.50 -4.82
N MET A 82 15.10 -12.39 -3.52
CA MET A 82 16.43 -12.68 -2.95
C MET A 82 16.82 -14.15 -3.08
N VAL A 83 15.87 -15.08 -2.96
CA VAL A 83 16.11 -16.50 -3.24
C VAL A 83 16.45 -16.72 -4.71
N ALA A 84 15.71 -16.10 -5.63
CA ALA A 84 15.98 -16.20 -7.07
C ALA A 84 17.36 -15.63 -7.45
N TYR A 85 17.77 -14.50 -6.87
CA TYR A 85 19.12 -13.97 -7.10
C TYR A 85 20.23 -14.94 -6.67
N ARG A 86 19.99 -15.75 -5.63
CA ARG A 86 20.94 -16.78 -5.18
C ARG A 86 20.99 -18.01 -6.10
N SER A 87 19.89 -18.35 -6.78
CA SER A 87 19.87 -19.48 -7.71
C SER A 87 20.63 -19.18 -9.01
N LYS A 88 20.79 -17.89 -9.36
CA LYS A 88 21.40 -17.41 -10.62
C LYS A 88 20.67 -17.94 -11.87
N ASP A 89 19.41 -18.32 -11.73
CA ASP A 89 18.53 -18.61 -12.85
C ASP A 89 17.87 -17.30 -13.29
N ASP A 90 18.33 -16.74 -14.41
CA ASP A 90 17.80 -15.49 -14.95
C ASP A 90 16.29 -15.55 -15.21
N GLY A 91 15.77 -16.70 -15.63
CA GLY A 91 14.33 -16.90 -15.83
C GLY A 91 13.56 -16.81 -14.51
N GLN A 92 14.07 -17.45 -13.46
CA GLN A 92 13.49 -17.38 -12.13
C GLN A 92 13.56 -15.96 -11.53
N VAL A 93 14.68 -15.26 -11.74
CA VAL A 93 14.84 -13.86 -11.30
C VAL A 93 13.82 -12.95 -11.98
N GLN A 94 13.69 -13.05 -13.31
CA GLN A 94 12.73 -12.25 -14.06
C GLN A 94 11.28 -12.56 -13.66
N PHE A 95 10.95 -13.82 -13.40
CA PHE A 95 9.63 -14.20 -12.89
C PHE A 95 9.35 -13.59 -11.50
N SER A 96 10.27 -13.76 -10.55
CA SER A 96 10.13 -13.22 -9.19
C SER A 96 10.04 -11.70 -9.17
N LEU A 97 10.78 -10.98 -10.03
CA LEU A 97 10.70 -9.52 -10.14
C LEU A 97 9.33 -9.06 -10.65
N LYS A 98 8.73 -9.76 -11.62
CA LYS A 98 7.37 -9.44 -12.09
C LYS A 98 6.34 -9.63 -10.99
N GLU A 99 6.39 -10.75 -10.27
CA GLU A 99 5.53 -11.01 -9.11
C GLU A 99 5.72 -9.95 -8.02
N ALA A 100 6.97 -9.60 -7.70
CA ALA A 100 7.28 -8.58 -6.72
C ALA A 100 6.83 -7.17 -7.14
N THR A 101 6.77 -6.88 -8.44
CA THR A 101 6.24 -5.60 -8.95
C THR A 101 4.73 -5.48 -8.76
N GLN A 102 4.00 -6.59 -8.76
CA GLN A 102 2.54 -6.57 -8.59
C GLN A 102 2.12 -6.08 -7.20
N VAL A 103 2.93 -6.31 -6.17
CA VAL A 103 2.60 -5.92 -4.79
C VAL A 103 2.56 -4.39 -4.62
N PRO A 104 3.64 -3.61 -4.88
CA PRO A 104 3.58 -2.16 -4.77
C PRO A 104 2.64 -1.53 -5.81
N LEU A 105 2.44 -2.14 -6.99
CA LEU A 105 1.40 -1.68 -7.92
C LEU A 105 0.00 -1.80 -7.31
N ALA A 106 -0.32 -2.93 -6.69
CA ALA A 106 -1.62 -3.13 -6.03
C ALA A 106 -1.80 -2.13 -4.87
N THR A 107 -0.75 -1.89 -4.07
CA THR A 107 -0.77 -0.91 -2.98
C THR A 107 -1.00 0.50 -3.52
N TYR A 108 -0.29 0.90 -4.57
CA TYR A 108 -0.49 2.18 -5.25
C TYR A 108 -1.95 2.38 -5.72
N LEU A 109 -2.52 1.38 -6.40
CA LEU A 109 -3.88 1.44 -6.94
C LEU A 109 -4.94 1.47 -5.83
N LEU A 110 -4.75 0.71 -4.75
CA LEU A 110 -5.64 0.77 -3.59
C LEU A 110 -5.53 2.11 -2.85
N SER A 111 -4.33 2.63 -2.68
CA SER A 111 -4.11 3.95 -2.07
C SER A 111 -4.73 5.08 -2.88
N LYS A 112 -4.82 4.98 -4.21
CA LYS A 112 -5.64 5.88 -5.04
C LYS A 112 -7.13 5.79 -4.71
N LYS A 113 -7.68 4.60 -4.53
CA LYS A 113 -9.09 4.42 -4.13
C LYS A 113 -9.35 5.02 -2.75
N VAL A 114 -8.42 4.84 -1.81
CA VAL A 114 -8.48 5.46 -0.48
C VAL A 114 -8.43 6.98 -0.57
N GLU A 115 -7.60 7.56 -1.44
CA GLU A 115 -7.55 9.01 -1.66
C GLU A 115 -8.90 9.56 -2.14
N VAL A 116 -9.56 8.87 -3.07
CA VAL A 116 -10.90 9.24 -3.56
C VAL A 116 -11.92 9.24 -2.42
N LEU A 117 -11.92 8.20 -1.58
CA LEU A 117 -12.78 8.13 -0.40
C LEU A 117 -12.48 9.25 0.59
N ALA A 118 -11.20 9.52 0.85
CA ALA A 118 -10.77 10.59 1.75
C ALA A 118 -11.25 11.96 1.26
N HIS A 119 -11.17 12.24 -0.04
CA HIS A 119 -11.69 13.46 -0.64
C HIS A 119 -13.21 13.60 -0.50
N GLU A 120 -13.96 12.51 -0.64
CA GLU A 120 -15.41 12.53 -0.41
C GLU A 120 -15.73 12.86 1.05
N LEU A 121 -14.98 12.28 1.98
CA LEU A 121 -15.13 12.54 3.42
C LEU A 121 -14.71 13.96 3.83
N VAL A 122 -13.76 14.59 3.13
CA VAL A 122 -13.46 16.02 3.33
C VAL A 122 -14.67 16.89 2.97
N LYS A 123 -15.45 16.51 1.95
CA LYS A 123 -16.60 17.28 1.47
C LYS A 123 -17.86 17.04 2.29
N ARG A 124 -18.15 15.77 2.61
CA ARG A 124 -19.44 15.34 3.18
C ARG A 124 -19.35 14.74 4.58
N GLY A 125 -18.14 14.39 5.02
CA GLY A 125 -17.93 13.77 6.33
C GLY A 125 -18.21 14.70 7.50
N ASN A 126 -18.02 14.17 8.70
CA ASN A 126 -18.18 14.93 9.93
C ASN A 126 -17.24 16.15 9.95
N LYS A 127 -17.82 17.36 10.01
CA LYS A 127 -17.07 18.63 10.04
C LYS A 127 -16.06 18.73 11.19
N ASN A 128 -16.32 18.06 12.31
CA ASN A 128 -15.41 18.04 13.46
C ASN A 128 -14.21 17.10 13.26
N ALA A 129 -14.25 16.23 12.26
CA ALA A 129 -13.19 15.28 11.90
C ALA A 129 -12.60 15.58 10.51
N VAL A 130 -12.78 16.81 10.00
CA VAL A 130 -12.26 17.21 8.67
C VAL A 130 -10.73 17.17 8.64
N SER A 131 -10.05 17.42 9.76
CA SER A 131 -8.60 17.26 9.89
C SER A 131 -8.19 15.81 9.65
N ASP A 132 -8.94 14.84 10.17
CA ASP A 132 -8.66 13.41 10.01
C ASP A 132 -8.87 12.98 8.56
N ALA A 133 -9.93 13.48 7.90
CA ALA A 133 -10.16 13.24 6.47
C ALA A 133 -9.03 13.82 5.60
N LYS A 134 -8.51 15.01 5.93
CA LYS A 134 -7.34 15.59 5.26
C LYS A 134 -6.07 14.79 5.50
N SER A 135 -5.84 14.33 6.72
CA SER A 135 -4.72 13.43 7.03
C SER A 135 -4.80 12.14 6.20
N ALA A 136 -6.00 11.57 6.02
CA ALA A 136 -6.19 10.42 5.14
C ALA A 136 -5.80 10.71 3.69
N VAL A 137 -6.17 11.88 3.14
CA VAL A 137 -5.71 12.32 1.80
C VAL A 137 -4.18 12.31 1.75
N TYR A 138 -3.50 12.99 2.67
CA TYR A 138 -2.05 13.10 2.64
C TYR A 138 -1.33 11.76 2.80
N LEU A 139 -1.81 10.90 3.70
CA LEU A 139 -1.23 9.57 3.89
C LEU A 139 -1.45 8.68 2.67
N SER A 140 -2.63 8.73 2.04
CA SER A 140 -2.89 7.98 0.81
C SER A 140 -1.97 8.41 -0.34
N GLN A 141 -1.71 9.72 -0.48
CA GLN A 141 -0.76 10.25 -1.46
C GLN A 141 0.70 9.87 -1.14
N ALA A 142 1.08 9.86 0.14
CA ALA A 142 2.40 9.42 0.58
C ALA A 142 2.63 7.94 0.27
N SER A 143 1.63 7.09 0.56
CA SER A 143 1.63 5.67 0.20
C SER A 143 1.83 5.48 -1.31
N GLN A 144 1.03 6.17 -2.14
CA GLN A 144 1.17 6.11 -3.59
C GLN A 144 2.59 6.47 -4.07
N LYS A 145 3.15 7.58 -3.59
CA LYS A 145 4.49 8.02 -3.99
C LYS A 145 5.57 7.03 -3.55
N SER A 146 5.44 6.46 -2.36
CA SER A 146 6.37 5.47 -1.83
C SER A 146 6.36 4.20 -2.68
N ASP A 147 5.18 3.68 -3.03
CA ASP A 147 5.08 2.48 -3.86
C ASP A 147 5.45 2.68 -5.31
N LEU A 148 5.22 3.86 -5.88
CA LEU A 148 5.77 4.18 -7.20
C LEU A 148 7.29 4.02 -7.23
N ALA A 149 8.00 4.42 -6.18
CA ALA A 149 9.44 4.21 -6.11
C ALA A 149 9.82 2.71 -6.09
N ASN A 150 9.03 1.87 -5.41
CA ASN A 150 9.21 0.42 -5.37
C ASN A 150 8.83 -0.26 -6.70
N VAL A 151 7.81 0.23 -7.41
CA VAL A 151 7.50 -0.21 -8.77
C VAL A 151 8.67 0.11 -9.70
N GLU A 152 9.14 1.37 -9.70
CA GLU A 152 10.19 1.83 -10.60
C GLU A 152 11.53 1.11 -10.41
N ILE A 153 11.91 0.77 -9.16
CA ILE A 153 13.15 0.02 -8.93
C ILE A 153 13.08 -1.40 -9.50
N ASN A 154 11.91 -2.05 -9.40
CA ASN A 154 11.71 -3.38 -9.97
C ASN A 154 11.64 -3.33 -11.50
N LEU A 155 10.92 -2.36 -12.08
CA LEU A 155 10.81 -2.20 -13.54
C LEU A 155 12.18 -2.00 -14.22
N LYS A 156 13.11 -1.28 -13.59
CA LYS A 156 14.49 -1.11 -14.10
C LYS A 156 15.26 -2.43 -14.22
N SER A 157 14.84 -3.46 -13.48
CA SER A 157 15.47 -4.79 -13.45
C SER A 157 14.74 -5.82 -14.31
N ILE A 158 13.59 -5.47 -14.89
CA ILE A 158 12.77 -6.35 -15.74
C ILE A 158 13.10 -6.07 -17.21
N THR A 159 13.38 -7.14 -17.95
CA THR A 159 13.75 -7.10 -19.38
C THR A 159 12.56 -7.25 -20.33
N ASP A 160 11.43 -7.77 -19.84
CA ASP A 160 10.19 -7.90 -20.61
C ASP A 160 9.52 -6.53 -20.78
N GLN A 161 9.74 -5.91 -21.94
CA GLN A 161 9.23 -4.58 -22.25
C GLN A 161 7.70 -4.54 -22.29
N ALA A 162 7.03 -5.59 -22.76
CA ALA A 162 5.57 -5.63 -22.81
C ALA A 162 4.98 -5.60 -21.40
N PHE A 163 5.60 -6.31 -20.45
CA PHE A 163 5.25 -6.21 -19.03
C PHE A 163 5.47 -4.78 -18.51
N VAL A 164 6.67 -4.20 -18.73
CA VAL A 164 7.00 -2.84 -18.27
C VAL A 164 5.98 -1.81 -18.77
N ASP A 165 5.66 -1.85 -20.06
CA ASP A 165 4.70 -0.92 -20.68
C ASP A 165 3.29 -1.10 -20.09
N SER A 166 2.88 -2.35 -19.80
CA SER A 166 1.60 -2.62 -19.16
C SER A 166 1.49 -2.07 -17.73
N ILE A 167 2.60 -2.05 -16.98
CA ILE A 167 2.64 -1.47 -15.63
C ILE A 167 2.62 0.05 -15.72
N ARG A 168 3.42 0.64 -16.64
CA ARG A 168 3.44 2.10 -16.88
C ARG A 168 2.07 2.67 -17.24
N LEU A 169 1.31 1.95 -18.06
CA LEU A 169 -0.06 2.33 -18.40
C LEU A 169 -0.97 2.42 -17.16
N GLN A 170 -0.79 1.54 -16.18
CA GLN A 170 -1.61 1.52 -14.96
C GLN A 170 -1.23 2.64 -13.97
N ILE A 171 0.05 3.05 -13.93
CA ILE A 171 0.52 4.13 -13.04
C ILE A 171 0.39 5.53 -13.65
N GLY A 172 -0.12 5.64 -14.87
CA GLY A 172 -0.50 6.92 -15.48
C GLY A 172 0.47 7.48 -16.52
N GLY A 173 1.39 6.66 -17.06
CA GLY A 173 2.31 7.03 -18.14
C GLY A 173 3.53 7.80 -17.67
#